data_AF-A0A6J6VE24-F1
#
_entry.id   AF-A0A6J6VE24-F1
#
_cell.length_a   1.000
_cell.length_b   1.000
_cell.length_c   1.000
_cell.angle_alpha   90.00
_cell.angle_beta   90.00
_cell.angle_gamma   90.00
#
_symmetry.space_group_name_H-M   'P 1'
#
loop_
_entity.id
_entity.type
_entity.pdbx_description
1 polymer ?
#
loop_
_entity_poly.entity_id
_entity_poly.type
_entity_poly.pdbx_seq_one_letter_code
_entity_poly.pdbx_strand_id
1 'polypeptide(L)'
;MRTVGLTSPANIDFVRSVNLYDEVLTYDDITSLDQHTKSVLVDMAGNRSVVARTHKHLGQSLLYSSAIGATHWEQTRSSEEITGPPPQFFFAPSQLSKRGKEWGRDELNKRMDDALGLFIGDSHDWLTIEHHTGVDAVSSTYQQLVSGVMRPEVGNILSF
;
A
#
# COMPACT_ATOMS: atom_id res chain seq x y z
N MET A 1 6.62 -6.69 -15.45
CA MET A 1 6.29 -7.66 -14.39
C MET A 1 4.82 -7.43 -14.09
N ARG A 2 3.99 -8.48 -14.02
CA ARG A 2 2.55 -8.30 -13.75
C ARG A 2 2.33 -7.86 -12.31
N THR A 3 1.49 -6.86 -12.07
CA THR A 3 1.11 -6.37 -10.74
C THR A 3 -0.38 -6.57 -10.49
N VAL A 4 -0.73 -7.06 -9.30
CA VAL A 4 -2.13 -7.24 -8.88
C VAL A 4 -2.37 -6.43 -7.60
N GLY A 5 -3.34 -5.52 -7.65
CA GLY A 5 -3.80 -4.77 -6.48
C GLY A 5 -4.84 -5.57 -5.70
N LEU A 6 -4.60 -5.80 -4.40
CA LEU A 6 -5.61 -6.37 -3.49
C LEU A 6 -6.17 -5.26 -2.60
N THR A 7 -7.49 -5.07 -2.63
CA THR A 7 -8.15 -3.99 -1.88
C THR A 7 -9.49 -4.42 -1.29
N SER A 8 -10.10 -3.58 -0.46
CA SER A 8 -11.45 -3.81 0.04
C SER A 8 -12.49 -3.60 -1.07
N PRO A 9 -13.68 -4.24 -0.98
CA PRO A 9 -14.77 -3.96 -1.91
C PRO A 9 -15.13 -2.48 -2.00
N ALA A 10 -15.03 -1.73 -0.90
CA ALA A 10 -15.33 -0.29 -0.87
C ALA A 10 -14.35 0.56 -1.69
N ASN A 11 -13.12 0.08 -1.91
CA ASN A 11 -12.06 0.83 -2.60
C ASN A 11 -11.76 0.31 -4.00
N ILE A 12 -12.44 -0.74 -4.49
CA ILE A 12 -12.07 -1.40 -5.73
C ILE A 12 -12.15 -0.47 -6.95
N ASP A 13 -13.18 0.37 -7.02
CA ASP A 13 -13.38 1.28 -8.15
C ASP A 13 -12.28 2.36 -8.18
N PHE A 14 -11.93 2.90 -7.01
CA PHE A 14 -10.81 3.84 -6.88
C PHE A 14 -9.47 3.19 -7.27
N VAL A 15 -9.16 2.00 -6.74
CA VAL A 15 -7.88 1.34 -7.06
C VAL A 15 -7.81 0.92 -8.54
N ARG A 16 -8.94 0.69 -9.20
CA ARG A 16 -8.97 0.54 -10.66
C ARG A 16 -8.76 1.86 -11.38
N SER A 17 -9.34 2.95 -10.89
CA SER A 17 -9.25 4.26 -11.54
C SER A 17 -7.83 4.84 -11.53
N VAL A 18 -6.97 4.47 -10.57
CA VAL A 18 -5.57 4.93 -10.58
C VAL A 18 -4.74 4.32 -11.71
N ASN A 19 -5.19 3.23 -12.34
CA ASN A 19 -4.54 2.60 -13.50
C ASN A 19 -3.05 2.21 -13.29
N LEU A 20 -2.67 1.86 -12.06
CA LEU A 20 -1.30 1.45 -11.69
C LEU A 20 -1.08 -0.06 -11.62
N TYR A 21 -2.14 -0.85 -11.83
CA TYR A 21 -2.12 -2.32 -11.72
C TYR A 21 -2.64 -2.97 -12.99
N ASP A 22 -2.04 -4.09 -13.40
CA ASP A 22 -2.57 -4.88 -14.52
C ASP A 22 -3.94 -5.52 -14.16
N GLU A 23 -4.17 -5.79 -12.88
CA GLU A 23 -5.41 -6.34 -12.35
C GLU A 23 -5.68 -5.84 -10.93
N VAL A 24 -6.96 -5.67 -10.59
CA VAL A 24 -7.40 -5.31 -9.23
C VAL A 24 -8.49 -6.28 -8.78
N LEU A 25 -8.23 -6.93 -7.64
CA LEU A 25 -9.12 -7.88 -6.99
C LEU A 25 -9.50 -7.39 -5.60
N THR A 26 -10.68 -7.81 -5.15
CA THR A 26 -11.03 -7.61 -3.73
C THR A 26 -10.28 -8.62 -2.86
N TYR A 27 -10.20 -8.34 -1.57
CA TYR A 27 -9.73 -9.32 -0.58
C TYR A 27 -10.57 -10.61 -0.53
N ASP A 28 -11.81 -10.59 -1.02
CA ASP A 28 -12.66 -11.78 -1.06
C ASP A 28 -12.39 -12.65 -2.29
N ASP A 29 -11.80 -12.05 -3.33
CA ASP A 29 -11.46 -12.72 -4.59
C ASP A 29 -10.03 -13.26 -4.62
N ILE A 30 -9.30 -13.29 -3.50
CA ILE A 30 -7.89 -13.77 -3.45
C ILE A 30 -7.73 -15.15 -4.10
N THR A 31 -8.75 -16.01 -4.02
CA THR A 31 -8.71 -17.36 -4.59
C THR A 31 -8.76 -17.41 -6.11
N SER A 32 -8.99 -16.29 -6.80
CA SER A 32 -8.92 -16.19 -8.27
C SER A 32 -7.49 -16.04 -8.79
N LEU A 33 -6.54 -15.70 -7.92
CA LEU A 33 -5.12 -15.61 -8.28
C LEU A 33 -4.60 -16.95 -8.82
N ASP A 34 -3.76 -16.91 -9.84
CA ASP A 34 -3.14 -18.12 -10.37
C ASP A 34 -2.10 -18.68 -9.38
N GLN A 35 -2.38 -19.86 -8.83
CA GLN A 35 -1.50 -20.56 -7.88
C GLN A 35 -0.21 -21.08 -8.51
N HIS A 36 -0.09 -21.10 -9.84
CA HIS A 36 1.12 -21.57 -10.52
C HIS A 36 2.10 -20.43 -10.85
N THR A 37 1.66 -19.19 -10.72
CA THR A 37 2.51 -18.02 -10.95
C THR A 37 3.35 -17.71 -9.72
N LYS A 38 4.68 -17.81 -9.88
CA LYS A 38 5.65 -17.38 -8.85
C LYS A 38 5.43 -15.92 -8.49
N SER A 39 5.18 -15.66 -7.22
CA SER A 39 4.67 -14.37 -6.74
C SER A 39 5.42 -13.86 -5.52
N VAL A 40 5.38 -12.55 -5.33
CA VAL A 40 5.84 -11.87 -4.11
C VAL A 40 4.68 -11.07 -3.54
N LEU A 41 4.51 -11.10 -2.22
CA LEU A 41 3.51 -10.29 -1.53
C LEU A 41 4.18 -9.03 -0.97
N VAL A 42 3.56 -7.87 -1.21
CA VAL A 42 3.91 -6.60 -0.58
C VAL A 42 2.69 -6.11 0.20
N ASP A 43 2.71 -6.30 1.51
CA ASP A 43 1.63 -5.92 2.41
C ASP A 43 1.81 -4.48 2.88
N MET A 44 0.92 -3.60 2.40
CA MET A 44 0.79 -2.20 2.83
C MET A 44 -0.33 -2.01 3.86
N ALA A 45 -1.24 -2.98 3.99
CA ALA A 45 -2.47 -2.86 4.77
C ALA A 45 -2.29 -3.35 6.21
N GLY A 46 -1.31 -4.21 6.48
CA GLY A 46 -1.09 -4.83 7.78
C GLY A 46 -2.21 -5.79 8.20
N ASN A 47 -3.10 -6.15 7.27
CA ASN A 47 -4.25 -7.00 7.57
C ASN A 47 -3.83 -8.47 7.56
N ARG A 48 -3.60 -9.01 8.77
CA ARG A 48 -3.10 -10.38 8.96
C ARG A 48 -3.98 -11.46 8.32
N SER A 49 -5.30 -11.28 8.25
CA SER A 49 -6.19 -12.27 7.63
C SER A 49 -6.04 -12.26 6.10
N VAL A 50 -5.86 -11.09 5.49
CA VAL A 50 -5.54 -10.98 4.06
C VAL A 50 -4.19 -11.63 3.75
N VAL A 51 -3.18 -11.39 4.59
CA VAL A 51 -1.86 -12.02 4.46
C VAL A 51 -1.98 -13.54 4.58
N ALA A 52 -2.63 -14.05 5.62
CA ALA A 52 -2.79 -15.49 5.83
C ALA A 52 -3.54 -16.18 4.67
N ARG A 53 -4.64 -15.58 4.19
CA ARG A 53 -5.40 -16.09 3.04
C ARG A 53 -4.56 -16.12 1.76
N THR A 54 -3.81 -15.04 1.48
CA THR A 54 -2.92 -14.95 0.32
C THR A 54 -1.81 -16.01 0.38
N HIS A 55 -1.18 -16.18 1.55
CA HIS A 55 -0.16 -17.20 1.77
C HIS A 55 -0.72 -18.61 1.58
N LYS A 56 -1.89 -18.90 2.15
CA LYS A 56 -2.56 -20.19 2.02
C LYS A 56 -2.90 -20.51 0.57
N HIS A 57 -3.42 -19.53 -0.18
CA HIS A 57 -3.83 -19.72 -1.57
C HIS A 57 -2.64 -19.91 -2.51
N LEU A 58 -1.63 -19.04 -2.43
CA LEU A 58 -0.46 -19.12 -3.32
C LEU A 58 0.51 -20.23 -2.94
N GLY A 59 0.50 -20.69 -1.68
CA GLY A 59 1.27 -21.83 -1.22
C GLY A 59 2.76 -21.75 -1.60
N GLN A 60 3.25 -22.76 -2.31
CA GLN A 60 4.65 -22.84 -2.73
C GLN A 60 5.06 -21.81 -3.79
N SER A 61 4.09 -21.20 -4.49
CA SER A 61 4.36 -20.17 -5.49
C SER A 61 4.61 -18.80 -4.86
N LEU A 62 4.29 -18.60 -3.58
CA LEU A 62 4.68 -17.40 -2.85
C LEU A 62 6.15 -17.52 -2.43
N LEU A 63 7.01 -16.72 -3.07
CA LEU A 63 8.46 -16.77 -2.86
C LEU A 63 8.95 -15.80 -1.80
N TYR A 64 8.22 -14.71 -1.57
CA TYR A 64 8.59 -13.66 -0.64
C TYR A 64 7.35 -12.94 -0.12
N SER A 65 7.39 -12.54 1.15
CA SER A 65 6.34 -11.74 1.78
C SER A 65 7.00 -10.56 2.49
N SER A 66 6.70 -9.34 2.04
CA SER A 66 7.22 -8.08 2.56
C SER A 66 6.12 -7.37 3.32
N ALA A 67 6.37 -7.00 4.58
CA ALA A 67 5.48 -6.19 5.38
C ALA A 67 6.00 -4.75 5.43
N ILE A 68 5.27 -3.82 4.81
CA ILE A 68 5.62 -2.40 4.78
C ILE A 68 4.92 -1.69 5.95
N GLY A 69 5.64 -0.82 6.66
CA GLY A 69 4.99 0.13 7.58
C GLY A 69 4.43 -0.47 8.87
N ALA A 70 4.83 -1.68 9.28
CA ALA A 70 4.56 -2.22 10.62
C ALA A 70 5.22 -1.38 11.74
N THR A 71 4.66 -0.20 12.01
CA THR A 71 4.95 0.59 13.21
C THR A 71 4.23 -0.06 14.39
N HIS A 72 5.00 -0.77 15.22
CA HIS A 72 4.62 -1.33 16.53
C HIS A 72 3.45 -2.35 16.58
N TRP A 73 3.91 -3.60 16.47
CA TRP A 73 3.45 -4.95 16.83
C TRP A 73 2.26 -5.26 17.78
N GLU A 74 1.46 -4.33 18.32
CA GLU A 74 0.42 -4.68 19.32
C GLU A 74 -0.99 -4.96 18.78
N GLN A 75 -1.22 -4.87 17.47
CA GLN A 75 -2.49 -5.26 16.86
C GLN A 75 -2.39 -6.54 16.02
N THR A 76 -2.18 -7.67 16.67
CA THR A 76 -2.40 -8.99 16.05
C THR A 76 -3.22 -9.88 16.97
N ARG A 77 -4.54 -9.61 16.98
CA ARG A 77 -5.57 -10.51 17.55
C ARG A 77 -6.14 -11.50 16.53
N SER A 78 -5.48 -11.70 15.38
CA SER A 78 -5.76 -12.85 14.51
C SER A 78 -4.85 -14.00 14.96
N SER A 79 -5.44 -15.17 15.20
CA SER A 79 -4.74 -16.43 15.53
C SER A 79 -4.40 -17.25 14.29
N GLU A 80 -4.70 -16.76 13.09
CA GLU A 80 -4.52 -17.53 11.85
C GLU A 80 -3.04 -17.88 11.62
N GLU A 81 -2.75 -19.12 11.28
CA GLU A 81 -1.38 -19.51 11.01
C GLU A 81 -0.95 -18.99 9.64
N ILE A 82 0.22 -18.32 9.57
CA ILE A 82 0.82 -17.91 8.29
C ILE A 82 1.78 -19.02 7.85
N THR A 83 1.41 -19.72 6.79
CA THR A 83 2.24 -20.76 6.17
C THR A 83 3.14 -20.17 5.06
N GLY A 84 4.21 -20.88 4.69
CA GLY A 84 5.12 -20.44 3.62
C GLY A 84 6.17 -19.43 4.10
N PRO A 85 6.70 -18.55 3.23
CA PRO A 85 7.75 -17.62 3.62
C PRO A 85 7.24 -16.66 4.70
N PRO A 86 7.95 -16.45 5.82
CA PRO A 86 7.48 -15.53 6.85
C PRO A 86 7.47 -14.08 6.31
N PRO A 87 6.46 -13.26 6.65
CA PRO A 87 6.48 -11.84 6.34
C PRO A 87 7.73 -11.16 6.92
N GLN A 88 8.51 -10.50 6.06
CA GLN A 88 9.72 -9.79 6.43
C GLN A 88 9.43 -8.30 6.51
N PHE A 89 9.80 -7.70 7.64
CA PHE A 89 9.59 -6.26 7.83
C PHE A 89 10.52 -5.46 6.93
N PHE A 90 9.93 -4.61 6.09
CA PHE A 90 10.64 -3.62 5.31
C PHE A 90 10.75 -2.33 6.09
N PHE A 91 11.95 -2.04 6.59
CA PHE A 91 12.25 -0.77 7.25
C PHE A 91 12.91 0.19 6.26
N ALA A 92 12.14 1.16 5.74
CA ALA A 92 12.63 2.10 4.73
C ALA A 92 13.96 2.79 5.11
N PRO A 93 14.19 3.23 6.37
CA PRO A 93 15.47 3.84 6.75
C PRO A 93 16.68 2.92 6.61
N SER A 94 16.55 1.61 6.87
CA SER A 94 17.68 0.68 6.70
C SER A 94 17.99 0.47 5.22
N GLN A 95 16.97 0.45 4.36
CA GLN A 95 17.13 0.34 2.92
C GLN A 95 17.77 1.61 2.33
N LEU A 96 17.34 2.80 2.78
CA LEU A 96 18.00 4.07 2.43
C LEU A 96 19.48 4.07 2.81
N SER A 97 19.81 3.66 4.04
CA SER A 97 21.21 3.56 4.48
C SER A 97 22.03 2.58 3.64
N LYS A 98 21.47 1.39 3.34
CA LYS A 98 22.10 0.38 2.50
C LYS A 98 22.35 0.91 1.09
N ARG A 99 21.33 1.43 0.42
CA ARG A 99 21.46 1.95 -0.95
C ARG A 99 22.36 3.17 -1.02
N GLY A 100 22.38 4.02 0.01
CA GLY A 100 23.31 5.13 0.10
C GLY A 100 24.78 4.69 0.13
N LYS A 101 25.08 3.53 0.74
CA LYS A 101 26.43 2.94 0.72
C LYS A 101 26.75 2.27 -0.61
N GLU A 102 25.79 1.60 -1.23
CA GLU A 102 25.99 0.83 -2.47
C GLU A 102 26.06 1.70 -3.72
N TRP A 103 25.24 2.75 -3.80
CA TRP A 103 25.09 3.59 -5.00
C TRP A 103 25.71 4.98 -4.83
N GLY A 104 25.98 5.39 -3.60
CA GLY A 104 26.30 6.77 -3.27
C GLY A 104 25.04 7.63 -3.10
N ARG A 105 25.20 8.77 -2.42
CA ARG A 105 24.08 9.66 -2.08
C ARG A 105 23.45 10.30 -3.30
N ASP A 106 24.26 10.77 -4.25
CA ASP A 106 23.77 11.51 -5.41
C ASP A 106 22.90 10.64 -6.32
N GLU A 107 23.34 9.42 -6.61
CA GLU A 107 22.58 8.46 -7.41
C GLU A 107 21.31 7.98 -6.69
N LEU A 108 21.39 7.76 -5.37
CA LEU A 108 20.21 7.42 -4.58
C LEU A 108 19.16 8.54 -4.62
N ASN A 109 19.57 9.79 -4.39
CA ASN A 109 18.69 10.95 -4.43
C ASN A 109 18.08 11.11 -5.82
N LYS A 110 18.90 11.04 -6.88
CA LYS A 110 18.42 11.09 -8.26
C LYS A 110 17.31 10.06 -8.53
N ARG A 111 17.51 8.79 -8.13
CA ARG A 111 16.49 7.75 -8.32
C ARG A 111 15.21 7.99 -7.54
N MET A 112 15.32 8.54 -6.32
CA MET A 112 14.15 8.90 -5.52
C MET A 112 13.39 10.07 -6.13
N ASP A 113 14.11 11.09 -6.60
CA ASP A 113 13.53 12.27 -7.26
C ASP A 113 12.85 11.89 -8.58
N ASP A 114 13.49 11.05 -9.40
CA ASP A 114 12.91 10.53 -10.65
C ASP A 114 11.61 9.75 -10.36
N ALA A 115 11.63 8.85 -9.36
CA ALA A 115 10.46 8.06 -8.99
C ALA A 115 9.33 8.93 -8.38
N LEU A 116 9.67 9.91 -7.56
CA LEU A 116 8.73 10.87 -7.00
C LEU A 116 8.11 11.74 -8.09
N GLY A 117 8.90 12.18 -9.07
CA GLY A 117 8.43 12.95 -10.21
C GLY A 117 7.40 12.19 -11.04
N LEU A 118 7.64 10.90 -11.31
CA LEU A 118 6.66 10.02 -11.97
C LEU A 118 5.37 9.90 -11.16
N PHE A 119 5.48 9.64 -9.84
CA PHE A 119 4.31 9.54 -8.97
C PHE A 119 3.48 10.83 -8.92
N ILE A 120 4.14 11.99 -8.82
CA ILE A 120 3.46 13.29 -8.86
C ILE A 120 2.76 13.49 -10.21
N GLY A 121 3.44 13.15 -11.31
CA GLY A 121 2.86 13.18 -12.66
C GLY A 121 1.57 12.37 -12.74
N ASP A 122 1.63 11.10 -12.37
CA ASP A 122 0.47 10.20 -12.40
C ASP A 122 -0.63 10.62 -11.43
N SER A 123 -0.27 11.25 -10.30
CA SER A 123 -1.24 11.72 -9.31
C SER A 123 -2.22 12.75 -9.84
N HIS A 124 -1.86 13.51 -10.87
CA HIS A 124 -2.78 14.48 -11.47
C HIS A 124 -4.03 13.85 -12.10
N ASP A 125 -3.97 12.58 -12.49
CA ASP A 125 -5.09 11.89 -13.14
C ASP A 125 -6.12 11.35 -12.14
N TRP A 126 -5.73 11.14 -10.89
CA TRP A 126 -6.59 10.52 -9.87
C TRP A 126 -6.70 11.29 -8.55
N LEU A 127 -5.84 12.26 -8.26
CA LEU A 127 -5.86 13.05 -7.03
C LEU A 127 -6.50 14.42 -7.28
N THR A 128 -7.56 14.72 -6.54
CA THR A 128 -8.17 16.04 -6.46
C THR A 128 -7.69 16.74 -5.20
N ILE A 129 -7.07 17.92 -5.34
CA ILE A 129 -6.70 18.74 -4.19
C ILE A 129 -7.85 19.68 -3.84
N GLU A 130 -8.36 19.56 -2.62
CA GLU A 130 -9.37 20.45 -2.05
C GLU A 130 -8.75 21.33 -0.97
N HIS A 131 -9.01 22.64 -1.05
CA HIS A 131 -8.56 23.60 -0.05
C HIS A 131 -9.73 24.00 0.84
N HIS A 132 -9.54 23.89 2.15
CA HIS A 132 -10.54 24.34 3.12
C HIS A 132 -9.91 25.26 4.17
N THR A 133 -10.65 26.30 4.55
CA THR A 133 -10.17 27.33 5.48
C THR A 133 -11.12 27.46 6.66
N GLY A 134 -10.55 27.63 7.86
CA GLY A 134 -11.28 27.92 9.08
C GLY A 134 -11.45 26.70 9.99
N VAL A 135 -11.66 26.98 11.28
CA VAL A 135 -11.71 25.98 12.36
C VAL A 135 -12.77 24.89 12.10
N ASP A 136 -13.94 25.27 11.60
CA ASP A 136 -15.04 24.34 11.33
C ASP A 136 -14.68 23.35 10.20
N ALA A 137 -13.99 23.83 9.17
CA ALA A 137 -13.54 23.00 8.05
C ALA A 137 -12.47 21.99 8.49
N VAL A 138 -11.53 22.44 9.34
CA VAL A 138 -10.52 21.56 9.94
C VAL A 138 -11.20 20.46 10.76
N SER A 139 -12.15 20.82 11.62
CA SER A 139 -12.87 19.88 12.48
C SER A 139 -13.66 18.85 11.67
N SER A 140 -14.43 19.29 10.67
CA SER A 140 -15.21 18.42 9.79
C SER A 140 -14.33 17.46 8.99
N THR A 141 -13.25 17.96 8.40
CA THR A 141 -12.31 17.13 7.62
C THR A 141 -11.64 16.08 8.50
N TYR A 142 -11.23 16.45 9.71
CA TYR A 142 -10.67 15.51 10.68
C TYR A 142 -11.69 14.44 11.10
N GLN A 143 -12.95 14.79 11.33
CA GLN A 143 -14.00 13.84 11.65
C GLN A 143 -14.23 12.83 10.52
N GLN A 144 -14.22 13.27 9.26
CA GLN A 144 -14.31 12.38 8.10
C GLN A 144 -13.14 11.41 8.02
N LEU A 145 -11.91 11.89 8.28
CA LEU A 145 -10.71 11.06 8.32
C LEU A 145 -10.81 9.97 9.40
N VAL A 146 -11.13 10.36 10.64
CA VAL A 146 -11.19 9.42 11.78
C VAL A 146 -12.35 8.43 11.63
N SER A 147 -13.47 8.83 11.01
CA SER A 147 -14.58 7.93 10.71
C SER A 147 -14.34 7.03 9.49
N GLY A 148 -13.24 7.23 8.75
CA GLY A 148 -12.88 6.41 7.60
C GLY A 148 -13.77 6.61 6.38
N VAL A 149 -14.48 7.74 6.29
CA VAL A 149 -15.36 8.08 5.15
C VAL A 149 -14.72 9.07 4.17
N MET A 150 -13.48 9.46 4.42
CA MET A 150 -12.73 10.33 3.52
C MET A 150 -12.49 9.61 2.19
N ARG A 151 -12.79 10.32 1.11
CA ARG A 151 -12.56 9.83 -0.25
C ARG A 151 -11.05 9.69 -0.52
N PRO A 152 -10.56 8.53 -0.97
CA PRO A 152 -9.13 8.29 -1.18
C PRO A 152 -8.53 9.13 -2.32
N GLU A 153 -9.36 9.59 -3.25
CA GLU A 153 -8.96 10.49 -4.34
C GLU A 153 -8.82 11.97 -3.92
N VAL A 154 -9.14 12.34 -2.68
CA VAL A 154 -9.10 13.74 -2.22
C VAL A 154 -7.91 14.01 -1.31
N GLY A 155 -7.03 14.90 -1.74
CA GLY A 155 -6.00 15.52 -0.90
C GLY A 155 -6.53 16.81 -0.29
N ASN A 156 -6.68 16.86 1.04
CA ASN A 156 -7.17 18.04 1.73
C ASN A 156 -6.01 18.94 2.20
N ILE A 157 -6.02 20.22 1.81
CA ILE A 157 -5.14 21.26 2.32
C ILE A 157 -5.95 22.18 3.23
N LEU A 158 -5.56 22.22 4.51
CA LEU A 158 -6.29 22.93 5.55
C LEU A 158 -5.51 24.15 6.05
N SER A 159 -6.22 25.26 6.24
CA SER A 159 -5.70 26.48 6.85
C SER A 159 -6.70 27.06 7.87
N PHE A 160 -6.23 27.95 8.75
CA PHE A 160 -7.02 28.58 9.81
C PHE A 160 -7.42 30.01 9.46
#